data_AF-A0A2V9S523-F1
#
_entry.id   AF-A0A2V9S523-F1
#
_cell.length_a   1.000
_cell.length_b   1.000
_cell.length_c   1.000
_cell.angle_alpha   90.00
_cell.angle_beta   90.00
_cell.angle_gamma   90.00
#
_symmetry.space_group_name_H-M   'P 1'
#
loop_
_entity.id
_entity.type
_entity.pdbx_description
1 polymer ?
#
loop_
_entity_poly.entity_id
_entity_poly.type
_entity_poly.pdbx_seq_one_letter_code
_entity_poly.pdbx_strand_id
1 'polypeptide(L)'
;MAEVVSLGGLGFLRTELETGLMLARIARSAKRADKRDRNLLNARKAYEAVLRFMPGVMLTTSQTEELKKKLERLKKELRTLGEDVQ
;
A
#
# COMPACT_ATOMS: atom_id res chain seq x y z
N MET A 1 7.22 29.71 -8.49
CA MET A 1 6.97 28.62 -9.46
C MET A 1 5.98 27.69 -8.81
N ALA A 2 4.79 27.48 -9.39
CA ALA A 2 3.83 26.52 -8.85
C ALA A 2 4.37 25.10 -9.11
N GLU A 3 4.59 24.32 -8.05
CA GLU A 3 4.97 22.90 -8.16
C GLU A 3 3.86 22.13 -8.88
N VAL A 4 4.20 21.51 -10.01
CA VAL A 4 3.27 20.68 -10.77
C VAL A 4 3.17 19.33 -10.08
N VAL A 5 2.01 19.06 -9.47
CA VAL A 5 1.69 17.78 -8.83
C VAL A 5 1.60 16.67 -9.88
N SER A 6 2.19 15.50 -9.62
CA SER A 6 2.10 14.34 -10.51
C SER A 6 0.77 13.62 -10.31
N LEU A 7 -0.21 13.90 -11.19
CA LEU A 7 -1.53 13.25 -11.15
C LEU A 7 -1.42 11.73 -11.38
N GLY A 8 -0.54 11.29 -12.29
CA GLY A 8 -0.32 9.88 -12.57
C GLY A 8 0.36 9.13 -11.41
N GLY A 9 1.38 9.75 -10.80
CA GLY A 9 2.07 9.17 -9.65
C GLY A 9 1.15 9.06 -8.43
N LEU A 10 0.37 10.11 -8.14
CA LEU A 10 -0.62 10.06 -7.06
C LEU A 10 -1.67 8.96 -7.30
N GLY A 11 -2.16 8.83 -8.53
CA GLY A 11 -3.11 7.79 -8.92
C GLY A 11 -2.56 6.39 -8.64
N PHE A 12 -1.34 6.12 -9.13
CA PHE A 12 -0.64 4.86 -8.89
C PHE A 12 -0.53 4.54 -7.38
N LEU A 13 -0.04 5.49 -6.57
CA LEU A 13 0.16 5.27 -5.14
C LEU A 13 -1.16 4.96 -4.40
N ARG A 14 -2.25 5.64 -4.76
CA ARG A 14 -3.57 5.37 -4.18
C ARG A 14 -4.09 4.00 -4.56
N THR A 15 -4.00 3.65 -5.84
CA THR A 15 -4.46 2.36 -6.34
C THR A 15 -3.68 1.20 -5.71
N GLU A 16 -2.37 1.30 -5.60
CA GLU A 16 -1.55 0.28 -4.93
C GLU A 16 -1.92 0.15 -3.45
N LEU A 17 -2.10 1.24 -2.71
CA LEU A 17 -2.51 1.20 -1.30
C LEU A 17 -3.88 0.56 -1.11
N GLU A 18 -4.86 0.91 -1.95
CA GLU A 18 -6.20 0.34 -1.90
C GLU A 18 -6.20 -1.15 -2.25
N THR A 19 -5.43 -1.53 -3.27
CA THR A 19 -5.23 -2.91 -3.68
C THR A 19 -4.59 -3.73 -2.56
N GLY A 20 -3.50 -3.22 -1.97
CA GLY A 20 -2.81 -3.88 -0.87
C GLY A 20 -3.71 -4.10 0.35
N LEU A 21 -4.48 -3.07 0.75
CA LEU A 21 -5.43 -3.18 1.86
C LEU A 21 -6.55 -4.19 1.59
N MET A 22 -7.07 -4.21 0.37
CA MET A 22 -8.08 -5.19 -0.04
C MET A 22 -7.51 -6.62 0.03
N LEU A 23 -6.32 -6.84 -0.50
CA LEU A 23 -5.65 -8.14 -0.50
C LEU A 23 -5.34 -8.62 0.92
N ALA A 24 -4.84 -7.74 1.79
CA ALA A 24 -4.63 -8.06 3.21
C ALA A 24 -5.94 -8.48 3.90
N ARG A 25 -7.05 -7.79 3.62
CA ARG A 25 -8.38 -8.17 4.13
C ARG A 25 -8.84 -9.55 3.62
N ILE A 26 -8.57 -9.86 2.35
CA ILE A 26 -8.87 -11.18 1.78
C ILE A 26 -8.01 -12.26 2.44
N ALA A 27 -6.71 -12.00 2.62
CA ALA A 27 -5.80 -12.93 3.30
C ALA A 27 -6.26 -13.23 4.73
N ARG A 28 -6.66 -12.20 5.48
CA ARG A 28 -7.15 -12.31 6.86
C ARG A 28 -8.42 -13.17 7.00
N SER A 29 -9.29 -13.16 6.00
CA SER A 29 -10.56 -13.91 6.01
C SER A 29 -10.49 -15.25 5.28
N ALA A 30 -9.33 -15.60 4.71
CA ALA A 30 -9.18 -16.83 3.94
C ALA A 30 -9.09 -18.06 4.86
N LYS A 31 -9.96 -19.04 4.61
CA LYS A 31 -9.93 -20.36 5.28
C LYS A 31 -8.88 -21.31 4.70
N ARG A 32 -8.55 -21.14 3.42
CA ARG A 32 -7.57 -21.97 2.71
C ARG A 32 -6.20 -21.29 2.70
N ALA A 33 -5.17 -22.05 3.04
CA ALA A 33 -3.79 -21.56 3.12
C ALA A 33 -3.30 -20.97 1.79
N ASP A 34 -3.52 -21.65 0.67
CA ASP A 34 -3.13 -21.18 -0.67
C ASP A 34 -3.71 -19.80 -1.01
N LYS A 35 -4.99 -19.58 -0.67
CA LYS A 35 -5.65 -18.29 -0.85
C LYS A 35 -5.08 -17.23 0.08
N ARG A 36 -4.85 -17.58 1.36
CA ARG A 36 -4.24 -16.67 2.32
C ARG A 36 -2.88 -16.20 1.82
N ASP A 37 -2.00 -17.13 1.49
CA ASP A 37 -0.59 -16.87 1.21
C ASP A 37 -0.43 -16.07 -0.09
N ARG A 38 -1.19 -16.41 -1.14
CA ARG A 38 -1.17 -15.63 -2.40
C ARG A 38 -1.61 -14.17 -2.18
N ASN A 39 -2.68 -13.96 -1.40
CA ASN A 39 -3.16 -12.60 -1.15
C ASN A 39 -2.22 -11.82 -0.23
N LEU A 40 -1.63 -12.48 0.77
CA LEU A 40 -0.63 -11.88 1.63
C LEU A 40 0.60 -11.43 0.83
N LEU A 41 1.13 -12.31 -0.03
CA LEU A 41 2.25 -11.99 -0.91
C LEU A 41 1.95 -10.78 -1.81
N ASN A 42 0.77 -10.72 -2.41
CA ASN A 42 0.40 -9.59 -3.27
C ASN A 42 0.16 -8.30 -2.48
N ALA A 43 -0.39 -8.39 -1.26
CA ALA A 43 -0.53 -7.23 -0.37
C ALA A 43 0.84 -6.65 0.00
N ARG A 44 1.82 -7.51 0.28
CA ARG A 44 3.20 -7.11 0.54
C ARG A 44 3.85 -6.46 -0.68
N LYS A 45 3.65 -7.00 -1.89
CA LYS A 45 4.17 -6.38 -3.12
C LYS A 45 3.63 -4.97 -3.34
N ALA A 46 2.34 -4.74 -3.07
CA ALA A 46 1.75 -3.41 -3.17
C ALA A 46 2.38 -2.43 -2.15
N TYR A 47 2.63 -2.89 -0.92
CA TYR A 47 3.35 -2.11 0.09
C TYR A 47 4.76 -1.72 -0.36
N GLU A 48 5.53 -2.68 -0.86
CA GLU A 48 6.90 -2.48 -1.37
C GLU A 48 6.92 -1.55 -2.59
N ALA A 49 5.93 -1.66 -3.49
CA ALA A 49 5.77 -0.77 -4.63
C ALA A 49 5.56 0.68 -4.14
N VAL A 50 4.64 0.92 -3.21
CA VAL A 50 4.40 2.27 -2.67
C VAL A 50 5.66 2.85 -2.05
N LEU A 51 6.40 2.09 -1.23
CA LEU A 51 7.67 2.55 -0.66
C LEU A 51 8.70 2.93 -1.73
N ARG A 52 8.79 2.16 -2.81
CA ARG A 52 9.72 2.41 -3.91
C ARG A 52 9.36 3.65 -4.72
N PHE A 53 8.08 3.86 -4.99
CA PHE A 53 7.64 4.91 -5.92
C PHE A 53 7.35 6.25 -5.23
N MET A 54 6.90 6.24 -3.97
CA MET A 54 6.48 7.45 -3.27
C MET A 54 7.55 8.56 -3.21
N PRO A 55 8.85 8.29 -2.99
CA PRO A 55 9.89 9.33 -2.97
C PRO A 55 10.07 10.07 -4.30
N GLY A 56 9.66 9.46 -5.42
CA GLY A 56 9.78 10.04 -6.77
C GLY A 56 8.55 10.82 -7.23
N VAL A 57 7.50 10.93 -6.41
CA VAL A 57 6.24 11.59 -6.79
C VAL A 57 6.13 12.94 -6.08
N MET A 58 5.94 14.01 -6.87
CA MET A 58 5.62 15.33 -6.34
C MET A 58 4.19 15.34 -5.80
N LEU A 59 4.07 15.50 -4.47
CA LEU A 59 2.84 15.42 -3.71
C LEU A 59 2.68 16.68 -2.87
N THR A 60 1.45 17.16 -2.72
CA THR A 60 1.14 18.17 -1.70
C THR A 60 1.31 17.58 -0.29
N THR A 61 1.41 18.44 0.71
CA THR A 61 1.39 18.02 2.12
C THR A 61 0.15 17.17 2.43
N SER A 62 -1.03 17.58 1.96
CA SER A 62 -2.28 16.85 2.20
C SER A 62 -2.30 15.45 1.54
N GLN A 63 -1.76 15.32 0.34
CA GLN A 63 -1.62 14.04 -0.35
C GLN A 63 -0.60 13.13 0.34
N THR A 64 0.53 13.70 0.77
CA THR A 64 1.56 12.97 1.51
C THR A 64 1.00 12.38 2.80
N GLU A 65 0.25 13.17 3.58
CA GLU A 65 -0.36 12.70 4.83
C GLU A 65 -1.46 11.66 4.60
N GLU A 66 -2.26 11.79 3.54
CA GLU A 66 -3.24 10.77 3.13
C GLU A 66 -2.57 9.43 2.81
N LEU A 67 -1.53 9.45 1.97
CA LEU A 67 -0.80 8.26 1.56
C LEU A 67 -0.06 7.61 2.73
N LYS A 68 0.60 8.39 3.59
CA LYS A 68 1.25 7.88 4.81
C LYS A 68 0.26 7.16 5.74
N LYS A 69 -0.93 7.73 5.96
CA LYS A 69 -1.97 7.09 6.78
C LYS A 69 -2.41 5.74 6.22
N LYS A 70 -2.62 5.66 4.90
CA LYS A 70 -2.97 4.40 4.21
C LYS A 70 -1.82 3.39 4.24
N LEU A 71 -0.58 3.85 4.03
CA LEU A 71 0.62 3.02 4.08
C LEU A 71 0.84 2.42 5.48
N GLU A 72 0.72 3.22 6.54
CA GLU A 72 0.81 2.75 7.92
C GLU A 72 -0.31 1.76 8.27
N ARG A 73 -1.51 1.96 7.73
CA ARG A 73 -2.59 0.98 7.87
C ARG A 73 -2.23 -0.35 7.20
N LEU A 74 -1.72 -0.32 5.98
CA LEU A 74 -1.31 -1.53 5.25
C LEU A 74 -0.19 -2.27 6.00
N LYS A 75 0.81 -1.53 6.49
CA LYS A 75 1.89 -2.06 7.33
C LYS A 75 1.37 -2.79 8.56
N LYS A 76 0.41 -2.20 9.29
CA LYS A 76 -0.20 -2.85 10.46
C LYS A 76 -0.90 -4.15 10.09
N GLU A 77 -1.69 -4.15 9.03
CA GLU A 77 -2.40 -5.35 8.56
C GLU A 77 -1.42 -6.47 8.13
N LEU A 78 -0.34 -6.12 7.43
CA LEU A 78 0.71 -7.07 7.04
C LEU A 78 1.41 -7.69 8.26
N ARG A 79 1.75 -6.88 9.26
CA ARG A 79 2.34 -7.36 10.53
C ARG A 79 1.39 -8.28 11.29
N THR A 80 0.09 -7.94 11.36
CA THR A 80 -0.93 -8.83 11.95
C THR A 80 -1.04 -10.17 11.22
N LEU A 81 -0.75 -10.20 9.91
CA LEU A 81 -0.76 -11.42 9.10
C LEU A 81 0.56 -12.23 9.16
N GLY A 82 1.57 -11.72 9.88
CA GLY A 82 2.85 -12.38 10.12
C GLY A 82 4.00 -11.92 9.23
N GLU A 83 3.83 -10.88 8.41
CA GLU A 83 4.93 -10.31 7.62
C GLU A 83 5.78 -9.35 8.46
N ASP A 84 7.11 -9.45 8.30
CA ASP A 84 8.05 -8.49 8.86
C ASP A 84 8.37 -7.40 7.83
N VAL A 85 7.48 -6.41 7.76
CA VAL A 85 7.64 -5.21 6.92
C VAL A 85 8.12 -4.03 7.76
N GLN A 86 9.09 -3.29 7.20
CA GLN A 86 9.82 -2.22 7.90
C GLN A 86 8.96 -1.02 8.29
#